data_AF-A0A3M6K4P1-F1
#
_entry.id   AF-A0A3M6K4P1-F1
#
_cell.length_a   1.000
_cell.length_b   1.000
_cell.length_c   1.000
_cell.angle_alpha   90.00
_cell.angle_beta   90.00
_cell.angle_gamma   90.00
#
_symmetry.space_group_name_H-M   'P 1'
#
loop_
_entity.id
_entity.type
_entity.pdbx_description
1 polymer ?
#
loop_
_entity_poly.entity_id
_entity_poly.type
_entity_poly.pdbx_seq_one_letter_code
_entity_poly.pdbx_strand_id
1 'polypeptide(L)' 'MTLEEGLELINNYKKGLEKFLETLPEQSVQLGSEMIQILTLNSKNQIANLEAIEKSLLRPAKS' A
#
# COMPACT_ATOMS: atom_id res chain seq x y z
N MET A 1 15.07 5.50 -14.15
CA MET A 1 14.30 4.51 -13.40
C MET A 1 15.06 3.21 -13.34
N THR A 2 15.80 3.02 -12.26
CA THR A 2 16.54 1.80 -11.88
C THR A 2 15.66 0.88 -11.03
N LEU A 3 16.12 -0.35 -10.77
CA LEU A 3 15.44 -1.27 -9.83
C LEU A 3 15.36 -0.67 -8.42
N GLU A 4 16.44 -0.03 -7.96
CA GLU A 4 16.51 0.61 -6.64
C GLU A 4 15.50 1.75 -6.52
N GLU A 5 15.45 2.65 -7.53
CA GLU A 5 14.46 3.73 -7.59
C GLU A 5 13.02 3.15 -7.59
N GLY A 6 12.77 2.05 -8.30
CA GLY A 6 11.47 1.38 -8.32
C GLY A 6 11.06 0.77 -6.97
N LEU A 7 12.00 0.12 -6.27
CA LEU A 7 11.77 -0.44 -4.93
C LEU A 7 11.54 0.65 -3.89
N GLU A 8 12.26 1.77 -3.99
CA GLU A 8 12.04 2.94 -3.13
C GLU A 8 10.63 3.52 -3.31
N LEU A 9 10.16 3.65 -4.57
CA LEU A 9 8.80 4.11 -4.86
C LEU A 9 7.74 3.18 -4.25
N ILE A 10 7.93 1.86 -4.36
CA ILE A 10 7.03 0.86 -3.75
C ILE A 10 6.99 1.05 -2.23
N ASN A 11 8.16 1.18 -1.59
CA ASN A 11 8.26 1.35 -0.15
C ASN A 11 7.59 2.66 0.33
N ASN A 12 7.83 3.76 -0.37
CA ASN A 12 7.25 5.05 -0.05
C ASN A 12 5.73 5.04 -0.20
N TYR A 13 5.20 4.36 -1.22
CA TYR A 13 3.76 4.23 -1.40
C TYR A 13 3.10 3.35 -0.32
N LYS A 14 3.73 2.22 0.07
CA LYS A 14 3.26 1.40 1.20
C LYS A 14 3.17 2.21 2.49
N LYS A 15 4.23 2.96 2.84
CA LYS A 15 4.24 3.85 4.01
C LYS A 15 3.14 4.91 3.96
N GLY A 16 2.87 5.46 2.76
CA GLY A 16 1.76 6.38 2.55
C GLY A 16 0.40 5.75 2.83
N LEU A 17 0.18 4.52 2.38
CA LEU A 17 -1.05 3.76 2.65
C LEU A 17 -1.19 3.38 4.13
N GLU A 18 -0.10 3.00 4.79
CA GLU A 18 -0.09 2.74 6.24
C GLU A 18 -0.47 3.98 7.04
N LYS A 19 0.16 5.12 6.76
CA LYS A 19 -0.17 6.40 7.40
C LYS A 19 -1.61 6.83 7.11
N PHE A 20 -2.08 6.63 5.88
CA PHE A 20 -3.46 6.90 5.52
C PHE A 20 -4.41 6.08 6.41
N LEU A 21 -4.16 4.78 6.56
CA LEU A 21 -4.96 3.87 7.40
C LEU A 21 -4.95 4.28 8.89
N GLU A 22 -3.83 4.79 9.40
CA GLU A 22 -3.74 5.30 10.79
C GLU A 22 -4.68 6.49 11.01
N THR A 23 -4.74 7.41 10.05
CA THR A 23 -5.56 8.64 10.14
C THR A 23 -7.00 8.48 9.65
N LEU A 24 -7.28 7.41 8.89
CA LEU A 24 -8.59 7.19 8.26
C LEU A 24 -9.76 7.16 9.28
N PRO A 25 -9.66 6.53 10.46
CA PRO A 25 -10.75 6.51 11.44
C PRO A 25 -11.20 7.91 11.90
N GLU A 26 -10.30 8.90 11.89
CA GLU A 26 -10.59 10.29 12.24
C GLU A 26 -11.57 10.94 11.25
N GLN A 27 -11.65 10.41 10.02
CA GLN A 27 -12.54 10.89 8.95
C GLN A 27 -13.94 10.25 9.01
N SER A 28 -14.21 9.40 9.99
CA SER A 28 -15.47 8.62 10.09
C SER A 28 -16.74 9.48 10.16
N VAL A 29 -16.66 10.67 10.77
CA VAL A 29 -17.79 11.62 10.82
C VAL A 29 -18.14 12.17 9.43
N GLN A 30 -17.14 12.39 8.57
CA GLN A 30 -17.32 12.98 7.25
C GLN A 30 -17.65 11.93 6.19
N LEU A 31 -16.99 10.77 6.23
CA LEU A 31 -17.07 9.75 5.19
C LEU A 31 -18.14 8.69 5.47
N GLY A 32 -18.54 8.52 6.73
CA GLY A 32 -19.42 7.44 7.16
C GLY A 32 -18.71 6.09 7.27
N SER A 33 -19.24 5.21 8.11
CA SER A 33 -18.60 3.93 8.48
C SER A 33 -18.40 2.97 7.29
N GLU A 34 -19.34 2.92 6.35
CA GLU A 34 -19.26 2.07 5.16
C GLU A 34 -18.07 2.47 4.28
N MET A 35 -17.90 3.77 4.02
CA MET A 35 -16.79 4.27 3.22
C MET A 35 -15.44 4.01 3.91
N ILE A 36 -15.36 4.20 5.24
CA ILE A 36 -14.17 3.87 6.03
C ILE A 36 -13.80 2.39 5.86
N GLN A 37 -14.78 1.48 5.91
CA GLN A 37 -14.55 0.05 5.73
C GLN A 37 -14.04 -0.27 4.32
N ILE A 38 -14.65 0.29 3.28
CA ILE A 38 -14.24 0.10 1.88
C ILE A 38 -12.80 0.58 1.67
N LEU A 39 -12.49 1.80 2.12
CA LEU A 39 -11.14 2.38 2.02
C LEU A 39 -10.12 1.55 2.79
N THR A 40 -10.47 1.09 3.99
CA THR A 40 -9.60 0.23 4.81
C THR A 40 -9.26 -1.08 4.08
N LEU A 41 -10.28 -1.77 3.55
CA LEU A 41 -10.10 -3.03 2.84
C LEU A 41 -9.27 -2.83 1.55
N ASN A 42 -9.57 -1.77 0.81
CA ASN A 42 -8.86 -1.47 -0.44
C ASN A 42 -7.37 -1.20 -0.18
N SER A 43 -7.04 -0.32 0.77
CA SER A 43 -5.65 0.00 1.11
C SER A 43 -4.88 -1.22 1.60
N LYS A 44 -5.49 -2.10 2.41
CA LYS A 44 -4.86 -3.36 2.83
C LYS A 44 -4.54 -4.29 1.67
N ASN A 45 -5.47 -4.42 0.72
CA ASN A 45 -5.24 -5.23 -0.49
C ASN A 45 -4.14 -4.63 -1.37
N GLN A 46 -4.07 -3.30 -1.49
CA GLN A 46 -2.99 -2.64 -2.23
C GLN A 46 -1.63 -2.88 -1.58
N ILE A 47 -1.51 -2.77 -0.26
CA ILE A 47 -0.27 -3.09 0.47
C ILE A 47 0.18 -4.52 0.18
N ALA A 48 -0.71 -5.51 0.30
CA ALA A 48 -0.39 -6.90 0.02
C ALA A 48 0.08 -7.14 -1.44
N ASN A 49 -0.54 -6.45 -2.40
CA ASN A 49 -0.12 -6.51 -3.80
C ASN A 49 1.28 -5.91 -4.02
N LEU A 50 1.58 -4.79 -3.36
CA LEU A 50 2.89 -4.14 -3.44
C LEU A 50 3.99 -5.00 -2.83
N GLU A 51 3.72 -5.68 -1.71
CA GLU A 51 4.64 -6.66 -1.12
C GLU A 51 4.90 -7.84 -2.06
N ALA A 52 3.86 -8.33 -2.75
CA ALA A 52 4.01 -9.40 -3.73
C ALA A 52 4.85 -8.96 -4.94
N ILE A 53 4.69 -7.72 -5.40
CA ILE A 53 5.49 -7.13 -6.48
C ILE A 53 6.94 -6.98 -6.02
N GLU A 54 7.19 -6.35 -4.87
CA GLU A 54 8.53 -6.19 -4.29
C GLU A 54 9.27 -7.54 -4.19
N LYS A 55 8.60 -8.56 -3.62
CA LYS A 55 9.14 -9.91 -3.53
C LYS A 55 9.41 -10.56 -4.89
N SER A 56 8.65 -10.19 -5.92
CA SER A 56 8.85 -10.71 -7.27
C SER A 56 9.99 -10.01 -8.00
N LEU A 57 10.20 -8.72 -7.75
CA LEU A 57 11.32 -7.94 -8.28
C LEU A 57 12.66 -8.32 -7.65
N LEU A 58 12.66 -8.69 -6.36
CA LEU A 58 13.87 -9.15 -5.65
C LEU A 58 14.23 -10.62 -5.94
N ARG A 59 13.36 -11.37 -6.62
CA ARG A 59 13.70 -12.75 -7.02
C ARG A 59 14.76 -12.70 -8.12
N PRO A 60 15.85 -13.48 -8.00
CA PRO A 60 16.77 -13.62 -9.12
C PRO A 60 15.99 -14.13 -10.33
N ALA A 61 16.23 -13.53 -11.50
CA ALA A 61 15.67 -14.01 -12.75
C ALA A 61 15.99 -15.51 -12.85
N LYS A 62 14.97 -16.35 -13.07
CA LYS A 62 15.19 -17.78 -13.31
C LYS A 62 16.20 -17.89 -14.45
N SER A 63 17.39 -18.36 -14.10
CA SER A 63 18.48 -18.66 -15.04
C SER A 63 18.10 -19.85 -15.90
#